data_AF-A0A7C0WIG2-F1
#
_entry.id   AF-A0A7C0WIG2-F1
#
_cell.length_a   1.000
_cell.length_b   1.000
_cell.length_c   1.000
_cell.angle_alpha   90.00
_cell.angle_beta   90.00
_cell.angle_gamma   90.00
#
_symmetry.space_group_name_H-M   'P 1'
#
loop_
_entity.id
_entity.type
_entity.pdbx_description
1 polymer ?
#
loop_
_entity_poly.entity_id
_entity_poly.type
_entity_poly.pdbx_seq_one_letter_code
_entity_poly.pdbx_strand_id
1 'polypeptide(L)'
;SVSETQRMVGRNYGLKGLVYVGKLLIPAAFPQILMGLKIGWAYAWRTLIAAELVFGGSISDTSEGASGGLGWFIFANQMDLQIAHVFAGLFTVILVGVFVENVIFNAIENRTVRRWGMQAR
;
A
#
# COMPACT_ATOMS: atom_id res chain seq x y z
N SER A 1 -22.12 2.65 9.54
CA SER A 1 -22.73 3.73 10.33
C SER A 1 -22.66 3.35 11.80
N VAL A 2 -21.97 4.12 12.62
CA VAL A 2 -21.74 3.77 14.03
C VAL A 2 -23.00 4.07 14.84
N SER A 3 -23.44 3.10 15.66
CA SER A 3 -24.70 3.12 16.42
C SER A 3 -24.76 4.24 17.47
N GLU A 4 -25.95 4.82 17.62
CA GLU A 4 -26.31 5.92 18.53
C GLU A 4 -25.90 5.67 19.99
N THR A 5 -25.83 4.40 20.39
CA THR A 5 -25.41 3.97 21.73
C THR A 5 -23.98 4.38 22.06
N GLN A 6 -23.04 4.33 21.10
CA GLN A 6 -21.65 4.77 21.33
C GLN A 6 -21.54 6.29 21.50
N ARG A 7 -22.44 7.05 20.86
CA ARG A 7 -22.52 8.51 20.95
C ARG A 7 -23.07 8.97 22.30
N MET A 8 -24.00 8.22 22.89
CA MET A 8 -24.56 8.49 24.21
C MET A 8 -23.58 8.15 25.35
N VAL A 9 -22.81 7.07 25.21
CA VAL A 9 -21.81 6.68 26.22
C VAL A 9 -20.66 7.71 26.29
N GLY A 10 -20.23 8.26 25.15
CA GLY A 10 -19.18 9.30 25.11
C GLY A 10 -19.56 10.63 25.79
N ARG A 11 -20.86 10.91 25.95
CA ARG A 11 -21.35 12.16 26.54
C ARG A 11 -21.50 12.08 28.07
N ASN A 12 -21.65 10.88 28.63
CA ASN A 12 -21.77 10.66 30.07
C ASN A 12 -20.43 10.57 30.81
N TYR A 13 -19.33 10.28 30.12
CA TYR A 13 -18.02 10.12 30.78
C TYR A 13 -17.29 11.44 31.09
N GLY A 14 -17.81 12.61 30.72
CA GLY A 14 -17.21 13.90 31.11
C GLY A 14 -15.76 14.13 30.62
N LEU A 15 -15.26 13.33 29.66
CA LEU A 15 -13.87 13.34 29.23
C LEU A 15 -13.63 14.40 28.15
N LYS A 16 -13.28 15.61 28.59
CA LYS A 16 -12.72 16.67 27.75
C LYS A 16 -11.26 16.34 27.38
N GLY A 17 -10.90 16.48 26.10
CA GLY A 17 -9.52 16.77 25.66
C GLY A 17 -8.79 15.72 24.81
N LEU A 18 -7.54 16.06 24.46
CA LEU A 18 -6.64 15.37 23.52
C LEU A 18 -6.26 13.93 23.92
N VAL A 19 -6.33 13.58 25.21
CA VAL A 19 -5.94 12.25 25.72
C VAL A 19 -6.96 11.17 25.37
N TYR A 20 -8.26 11.51 25.33
CA TYR A 20 -9.32 10.57 24.93
C TYR A 20 -9.29 10.29 23.43
N VAL A 21 -9.02 11.34 22.63
CA VAL A 21 -8.78 11.22 21.19
C VAL A 21 -7.57 10.32 20.95
N GLY A 22 -6.45 10.59 21.63
CA GLY A 22 -5.19 9.85 21.47
C GLY A 22 -5.21 8.39 21.91
N LYS A 23 -5.90 8.05 23.02
CA LYS A 23 -5.89 6.69 23.59
C LYS A 23 -7.08 5.81 23.18
N LEU A 24 -8.19 6.37 22.69
CA LEU A 24 -9.39 5.59 22.35
C LEU A 24 -9.80 5.72 20.88
N LEU A 25 -9.80 6.93 20.31
CA LEU A 25 -10.22 7.13 18.92
C LEU A 25 -9.11 6.80 17.90
N ILE A 26 -7.84 7.14 18.19
CA ILE A 26 -6.74 6.80 17.29
C ILE A 26 -6.60 5.27 17.10
N PRO A 27 -6.65 4.42 18.14
CA PRO A 27 -6.63 2.97 17.96
C PRO A 27 -7.80 2.43 17.15
N ALA A 28 -8.99 2.99 17.35
CA ALA A 28 -10.19 2.58 16.62
C ALA A 28 -10.20 3.06 15.16
N ALA A 29 -9.59 4.22 14.87
CA ALA A 29 -9.52 4.79 13.53
C ALA A 29 -8.36 4.25 12.68
N PHE A 30 -7.32 3.71 13.31
CA PHE A 30 -6.13 3.22 12.61
C PHE A 30 -6.42 2.09 11.60
N PRO A 31 -7.26 1.09 11.89
CA PRO A 31 -7.65 0.08 10.89
C PRO A 31 -8.31 0.70 9.66
N GLN A 32 -9.13 1.74 9.85
CA GLN A 32 -9.80 2.44 8.75
C GLN A 32 -8.81 3.26 7.91
N ILE A 33 -7.84 3.93 8.54
CA ILE A 33 -6.77 4.65 7.84
C ILE A 33 -5.91 3.65 7.05
N LEU A 34 -5.59 2.49 7.62
CA LEU A 34 -4.86 1.44 6.91
C LEU A 34 -5.62 0.89 5.71
N MET A 35 -6.93 0.69 5.82
CA MET A 35 -7.76 0.35 4.66
C MET A 35 -7.68 1.42 3.57
N GLY A 36 -7.79 2.69 3.94
CA GLY A 36 -7.60 3.81 3.00
C GLY A 36 -6.22 3.79 2.33
N LEU A 37 -5.17 3.49 3.10
CA LEU A 37 -3.81 3.38 2.60
C LEU A 37 -3.61 2.16 1.68
N LYS A 38 -4.27 1.01 1.95
CA LYS A 38 -4.30 -0.15 1.04
C LYS A 38 -4.86 0.24 -0.32
N ILE A 39 -5.99 0.94 -0.32
CA ILE A 39 -6.64 1.41 -1.55
C ILE A 39 -5.74 2.44 -2.26
N GLY A 40 -5.16 3.39 -1.52
CA GLY A 40 -4.25 4.38 -2.07
C GLY A 40 -2.99 3.76 -2.68
N TRP A 41 -2.42 2.76 -2.02
CA TRP A 41 -1.31 1.97 -2.54
C TRP A 41 -1.68 1.27 -3.86
N ALA A 42 -2.87 0.64 -3.90
CA ALA A 42 -3.42 0.00 -5.09
C ALA A 42 -3.75 0.97 -6.25
N TYR A 43 -3.74 2.29 -6.02
CA TYR A 43 -3.75 3.28 -7.10
C TYR A 43 -2.34 3.75 -7.46
N ALA A 44 -1.50 4.01 -6.45
CA ALA A 44 -0.15 4.52 -6.61
C ALA A 44 0.73 3.61 -7.47
N TRP A 45 0.65 2.28 -7.28
CA TRP A 45 1.47 1.35 -8.07
C TRP A 45 1.16 1.39 -9.57
N ARG A 46 -0.12 1.54 -9.97
CA ARG A 46 -0.50 1.68 -11.38
C ARG A 46 0.02 2.97 -11.99
N THR A 47 -0.05 4.06 -11.23
CA THR A 47 0.50 5.35 -11.67
C THR A 47 2.02 5.34 -11.75
N LEU A 48 2.69 4.58 -10.89
CA LEU A 48 4.14 4.38 -10.93
C LEU A 48 4.55 3.65 -12.20
N ILE A 49 3.88 2.54 -12.55
CA ILE A 49 4.15 1.81 -13.81
C ILE A 49 3.92 2.73 -15.02
N ALA A 50 2.85 3.53 -15.02
CA ALA A 50 2.60 4.49 -16.10
C ALA A 50 3.71 5.54 -16.19
N ALA A 51 4.21 6.04 -15.07
CA ALA A 51 5.36 6.95 -15.05
C ALA A 51 6.63 6.27 -15.58
N GLU A 52 6.91 5.02 -15.20
CA GLU A 52 8.02 4.23 -15.73
C GLU A 52 7.92 4.03 -17.24
N LEU A 53 6.72 3.91 -17.81
CA LEU A 53 6.53 3.80 -19.26
C LEU A 53 6.82 5.13 -19.98
N VAL A 54 6.39 6.25 -19.41
CA VAL A 54 6.60 7.59 -20.00
C VAL A 54 8.07 8.01 -19.95
N PHE A 55 8.77 7.69 -18.87
CA PHE A 55 10.19 8.07 -18.68
C PHE A 55 11.18 6.93 -18.99
N GLY A 56 10.71 5.72 -19.22
CA GLY A 56 11.56 4.54 -19.39
C GLY A 56 12.38 4.55 -20.68
N GLY A 57 11.93 5.25 -21.73
CA GLY A 57 12.72 5.41 -22.95
C GLY A 57 13.90 6.39 -22.79
N SER A 58 13.83 7.32 -21.84
CA SER A 58 14.73 8.48 -21.78
C SER A 58 15.95 8.33 -20.85
N ILE A 59 16.08 7.24 -20.09
CA ILE A 59 17.18 7.03 -19.13
C ILE A 59 18.25 6.07 -19.74
N SER A 60 18.28 5.94 -21.07
CA SER A 60 18.95 4.88 -21.84
C SER A 60 20.44 5.04 -22.14
N ASP A 61 21.25 5.19 -21.09
CA ASP A 61 22.70 5.41 -21.20
C ASP A 61 23.59 4.33 -20.54
N THR A 62 23.13 3.09 -20.33
CA THR A 62 24.07 2.04 -19.88
C THR A 62 23.88 0.74 -20.63
N SER A 63 25.00 0.32 -21.22
CA SER A 63 25.29 -0.97 -21.82
C SER A 63 24.62 -2.10 -21.04
N GLU A 64 23.94 -3.00 -21.75
CA GLU A 64 23.13 -4.11 -21.22
C GLU A 64 21.65 -3.78 -20.88
N GLY A 65 20.94 -3.26 -21.88
CA GLY A 65 19.61 -3.79 -22.24
C GLY A 65 18.37 -3.39 -21.43
N ALA A 66 18.45 -2.68 -20.30
CA ALA A 66 17.22 -2.24 -19.63
C ALA A 66 17.41 -0.94 -18.84
N SER A 67 17.21 0.17 -19.53
CA SER A 67 17.33 1.53 -18.99
C SER A 67 15.99 2.26 -18.94
N GLY A 68 14.95 1.50 -18.65
CA GLY A 68 13.61 1.93 -18.30
C GLY A 68 13.06 0.88 -17.35
N GLY A 69 12.22 1.26 -16.38
CA GLY A 69 11.77 0.40 -15.29
C GLY A 69 11.07 -0.90 -15.73
N LEU A 70 10.52 -1.65 -14.76
CA LEU A 70 9.86 -2.94 -15.02
C LEU A 70 8.72 -2.82 -16.04
N GLY A 71 8.00 -1.69 -16.04
CA GLY A 71 6.97 -1.40 -17.06
C GLY A 71 7.54 -1.31 -18.48
N TRP A 72 8.67 -0.61 -18.65
CA TRP A 72 9.35 -0.48 -19.94
C TRP A 72 9.93 -1.80 -20.43
N PHE A 73 10.52 -2.59 -19.52
CA PHE A 73 11.02 -3.94 -19.85
C PHE A 73 9.93 -4.83 -20.43
N ILE A 74 8.75 -4.87 -19.82
CA ILE A 74 7.62 -5.66 -20.32
C ILE A 74 7.18 -5.16 -21.71
N PHE A 75 7.09 -3.85 -21.88
CA PHE A 75 6.69 -3.23 -23.14
C PHE A 75 7.68 -3.52 -24.27
N ALA A 76 8.98 -3.37 -24.03
CA ALA A 76 10.03 -3.65 -25.01
C ALA A 76 10.02 -5.13 -25.46
N ASN A 77 9.98 -6.06 -24.51
CA ASN A 77 9.92 -7.49 -24.83
C ASN A 77 8.61 -7.91 -25.51
N GLN A 78 7.50 -7.20 -25.26
CA GLN A 78 6.25 -7.41 -25.98
C GLN A 78 6.37 -6.99 -27.46
N MET A 79 7.04 -5.86 -27.73
CA MET A 79 7.30 -5.40 -29.10
C MET A 79 8.22 -6.37 -29.85
N ASP A 80 9.20 -6.98 -29.17
CA ASP A 80 10.12 -7.98 -29.73
C ASP A 80 9.55 -9.41 -29.80
N LEU A 81 8.26 -9.60 -29.48
CA LEU A 81 7.57 -10.90 -29.46
C LEU A 81 8.23 -11.93 -28.52
N GLN A 82 9.01 -11.47 -27.54
CA GLN A 82 9.68 -12.31 -26.54
C GLN A 82 8.76 -12.63 -25.36
N ILE A 83 7.76 -13.47 -25.64
CA ILE A 83 6.67 -13.79 -24.70
C ILE A 83 7.20 -14.36 -23.37
N ALA A 84 8.28 -15.15 -23.40
CA ALA A 84 8.91 -15.69 -22.19
C ALA A 84 9.37 -14.59 -21.22
N HIS A 85 9.99 -13.52 -21.74
CA HIS A 85 10.47 -12.39 -20.95
C HIS A 85 9.32 -11.50 -20.45
N VAL A 86 8.25 -11.38 -21.24
CA VAL A 86 7.00 -10.69 -20.81
C VAL A 86 6.40 -11.38 -19.58
N PHE A 87 6.28 -12.71 -19.59
CA PHE A 87 5.77 -13.45 -18.43
C PHE A 87 6.67 -13.34 -17.20
N ALA A 88 8.00 -13.36 -17.39
CA ALA A 88 8.95 -13.15 -16.30
C ALA A 88 8.78 -11.75 -15.67
N GLY A 89 8.57 -10.72 -16.50
CA GLY A 89 8.27 -9.36 -16.04
C GLY A 89 6.96 -9.28 -15.25
N LEU A 90 5.88 -9.86 -15.79
CA LEU A 90 4.58 -9.89 -15.11
C LEU A 90 4.64 -10.60 -13.76
N PHE A 91 5.33 -11.73 -13.71
CA PHE A 91 5.53 -12.48 -12.47
C PHE A 91 6.30 -11.66 -11.43
N THR A 92 7.32 -10.94 -11.85
CA THR A 92 8.09 -10.03 -10.98
C THR A 92 7.22 -8.92 -10.42
N VAL A 93 6.35 -8.31 -11.24
CA VAL A 93 5.39 -7.29 -10.78
C VAL A 93 4.43 -7.84 -9.73
N ILE A 94 3.91 -9.05 -9.93
CA ILE A 94 3.04 -9.72 -8.95
C ILE A 94 3.80 -9.96 -7.64
N LEU A 95 5.03 -10.48 -7.72
CA LEU A 95 5.86 -10.71 -6.53
C LEU A 95 6.12 -9.43 -5.76
N VAL A 96 6.47 -8.33 -6.43
CA VAL A 96 6.68 -7.03 -5.79
C VAL A 96 5.39 -6.51 -5.16
N GLY A 97 4.25 -6.64 -5.85
CA GLY A 97 2.95 -6.24 -5.31
C GLY A 97 2.61 -7.00 -4.02
N VAL A 98 2.73 -8.32 -4.04
CA VAL A 98 2.50 -9.19 -2.89
C VAL A 98 3.50 -8.94 -1.77
N PHE A 99 4.78 -8.74 -2.10
CA PHE A 99 5.83 -8.43 -1.13
C PHE A 99 5.55 -7.12 -0.42
N VAL A 100 5.22 -6.06 -1.16
CA VAL A 100 4.91 -4.76 -0.55
C VAL A 100 3.64 -4.84 0.29
N GLU A 101 2.60 -5.53 -0.20
CA GLU A 101 1.38 -5.71 0.57
C GLU A 101 1.65 -6.45 1.88
N ASN A 102 2.38 -7.57 1.82
CA ASN A 102 2.69 -8.37 2.99
C ASN A 102 3.68 -7.68 3.94
N VAL A 103 4.71 -6.99 3.45
CA VAL A 103 5.72 -6.38 4.32
C VAL A 103 5.20 -5.09 4.92
N ILE A 104 4.66 -4.17 4.13
CA ILE A 104 4.23 -2.86 4.65
C ILE A 104 3.00 -3.04 5.55
N PHE A 105 1.97 -3.77 5.12
CA PHE A 105 0.77 -3.89 5.95
C PHE A 105 1.00 -4.78 7.18
N ASN A 106 1.69 -5.93 7.07
CA ASN A 106 1.96 -6.71 8.28
C ASN A 106 2.94 -6.00 9.23
N ALA A 107 3.92 -5.23 8.72
CA ALA A 107 4.81 -4.48 9.60
C ALA A 107 4.07 -3.35 10.33
N ILE A 108 3.17 -2.65 9.64
CA ILE A 108 2.39 -1.57 10.27
C ILE A 108 1.36 -2.17 11.24
N GLU A 109 0.70 -3.26 10.88
CA GLU A 109 -0.25 -3.96 11.74
C GLU A 109 0.45 -4.51 12.99
N ASN A 110 1.58 -5.21 12.85
CA ASN A 110 2.33 -5.72 14.00
C ASN A 110 2.91 -4.62 14.89
N ARG A 111 3.37 -3.49 14.32
CA ARG A 111 3.88 -2.37 15.11
C ARG A 111 2.79 -1.64 15.87
N THR A 112 1.57 -1.56 15.33
CA THR A 112 0.48 -0.78 15.93
C THR A 112 -0.45 -1.64 16.79
N VAL A 113 -0.81 -2.84 16.34
CA VAL A 113 -1.66 -3.79 17.09
C VAL A 113 -0.98 -4.28 18.37
N ARG A 114 0.33 -4.57 18.34
CA ARG A 114 1.08 -4.92 19.57
C ARG A 114 1.17 -3.76 20.56
N ARG A 115 1.20 -2.51 20.07
CA ARG A 115 1.33 -1.33 20.93
C ARG A 115 0.04 -0.98 21.66
N TRP A 116 -1.12 -1.35 21.10
CA TRP A 116 -2.44 -1.01 21.66
C TRP A 116 -3.24 -2.20 22.17
N GLY A 117 -2.70 -3.41 22.14
CA GLY A 117 -3.25 -4.56 22.85
C GLY A 117 -4.63 -5.02 22.38
N MET A 118 -5.07 -4.63 21.16
CA MET A 118 -6.37 -5.02 20.60
C MET A 118 -6.38 -6.44 20.01
N GLN A 119 -5.70 -7.39 20.65
CA GLN A 119 -5.94 -8.81 20.41
C GLN A 119 -6.96 -9.28 21.45
N ALA A 120 -8.25 -9.01 21.17
CA ALA A 120 -9.31 -9.79 21.78
C ALA A 120 -9.28 -11.17 21.10
N ARG A 121 -8.97 -12.18 21.91
CA ARG A 121 -8.82 -13.58 21.54
C ARG A 121 -10.13 -14.16 21.00
#